data_AF-A0AAX0R2W3-F1
#
_entry.id   AF-A0AAX0R2W3-F1
#
_cell.length_a   1.000
_cell.length_b   1.000
_cell.length_c   1.000
_cell.angle_alpha   90.00
_cell.angle_beta   90.00
_cell.angle_gamma   90.00
#
_symmetry.space_group_name_H-M   'P 1'
#
loop_
_entity.id
_entity.type
_entity.pdbx_description
1 polymer ?
#
loop_
_entity_poly.entity_id
_entity_poly.type
_entity_poly.pdbx_seq_one_letter_code
_entity_poly.pdbx_strand_id
1 'polypeptide(L)'
;TGDGRGWREGRLLETESPYAWRLWEYMWTPEKVGRYTLRCRAIDAEGCVQPDLPRSDCESYAANWIVPVEVTVVPEPQTYEEEFVI
;
A
#
# COMPACT_ATOMS: atom_id res chain seq x y z
N THR A 1 1.84 -6.01 6.12
CA THR A 1 0.56 -6.05 6.86
C THR A 1 0.68 -5.24 8.14
N GLY A 2 -0.43 -4.82 8.73
CA GLY A 2 -0.51 -4.14 10.03
C GLY A 2 -0.17 -5.03 11.23
N ASP A 3 0.16 -6.30 10.99
CA ASP A 3 0.32 -7.39 11.96
C ASP A 3 1.62 -7.36 12.77
N GLY A 4 2.40 -6.28 12.69
CA GLY A 4 3.65 -6.13 13.44
C GLY A 4 4.81 -7.00 12.94
N ARG A 5 4.67 -7.72 11.81
CA ARG A 5 5.72 -8.59 11.25
C ARG A 5 6.79 -7.84 10.44
N GLY A 6 6.84 -6.51 10.55
CA GLY A 6 7.77 -5.66 9.82
C GLY A 6 7.39 -5.45 8.35
N TRP A 7 8.34 -4.87 7.60
CA TRP A 7 8.21 -4.58 6.18
C TRP A 7 8.71 -5.75 5.34
N ARG A 8 8.07 -5.98 4.19
CA ARG A 8 8.49 -6.97 3.19
C ARG A 8 8.70 -6.25 1.88
N GLU A 9 9.73 -6.64 1.14
CA GLU A 9 10.07 -6.02 -0.14
C GLU A 9 9.00 -6.36 -1.19
N GLY A 10 8.51 -5.33 -1.88
CA GLY A 10 7.69 -5.49 -3.07
C GLY A 10 8.58 -5.73 -4.29
N ARG A 11 8.08 -6.49 -5.25
CA ARG A 11 8.74 -6.69 -6.54
C ARG A 11 8.45 -5.50 -7.42
N LEU A 12 9.49 -4.74 -7.79
CA LEU A 12 9.35 -3.68 -8.79
C LEU A 12 9.09 -4.32 -10.16
N LEU A 13 8.07 -3.81 -10.83
CA LEU A 13 7.71 -4.17 -12.18
C LEU A 13 8.39 -3.23 -13.16
N GLU A 14 8.61 -3.75 -14.38
CA GLU A 14 9.20 -3.02 -15.51
C GLU A 14 10.60 -2.44 -15.23
N THR A 15 11.22 -1.94 -16.29
CA THR A 15 12.48 -1.20 -16.17
C THR A 15 12.19 0.20 -15.62
N GLU A 16 13.12 0.74 -14.85
CA GLU A 16 13.03 2.14 -14.43
C GLU A 16 12.97 3.07 -15.63
N SER A 17 12.07 4.05 -15.54
CA SER A 17 12.04 5.19 -16.45
C SER A 17 12.19 6.45 -15.61
N PRO A 18 13.16 7.33 -15.93
CA PRO A 18 13.36 8.58 -15.19
C PRO A 18 12.07 9.41 -15.15
N TYR A 19 11.76 9.96 -13.97
CA TYR A 19 10.61 10.84 -13.75
C TYR A 19 9.23 10.19 -13.95
N ALA A 20 9.17 8.86 -14.05
CA ALA A 20 7.92 8.12 -14.15
C ALA A 20 7.61 7.38 -12.84
N TRP A 21 6.33 7.08 -12.63
CA TRP A 21 5.92 6.08 -11.64
C TRP A 21 6.57 4.72 -11.93
N ARG A 22 6.74 3.92 -10.87
CA ARG A 22 7.17 2.53 -11.00
C ARG A 22 6.14 1.63 -10.37
N LEU A 23 5.57 0.74 -11.19
CA LEU A 23 4.64 -0.26 -10.72
C LEU A 23 5.39 -1.26 -9.84
N TRP A 24 4.68 -1.82 -8.87
CA TRP A 24 5.20 -2.85 -7.98
C TRP A 24 4.08 -3.81 -7.61
N GLU A 25 4.46 -5.02 -7.23
CA GLU A 25 3.52 -6.01 -6.71
C GLU A 25 4.09 -6.72 -5.49
N TYR A 26 3.19 -7.28 -4.68
CA TYR A 26 3.56 -8.15 -3.58
C TYR A 26 2.50 -9.24 -3.43
N MET A 27 2.92 -10.50 -3.53
CA MET A 27 2.03 -11.65 -3.34
C MET A 27 1.76 -11.83 -1.86
N TRP A 28 0.53 -11.53 -1.44
CA TRP A 28 0.08 -11.67 -0.07
C TRP A 28 -0.91 -12.82 0.06
N THR A 29 -0.61 -13.77 0.94
CA THR A 29 -1.54 -14.83 1.35
C THR A 29 -1.95 -14.59 2.81
N PRO A 30 -3.24 -14.35 3.10
CA PRO A 30 -3.70 -14.19 4.46
C PRO A 30 -3.63 -15.51 5.24
N GLU A 31 -3.22 -15.45 6.50
CA GLU A 31 -3.13 -16.65 7.36
C GLU A 31 -4.48 -17.15 7.84
N LYS A 32 -5.47 -16.25 7.96
CA LYS A 32 -6.81 -16.53 8.48
C LYS A 32 -7.84 -15.63 7.78
N VAL A 33 -9.10 -16.01 7.88
CA VAL A 33 -10.22 -15.10 7.57
C VAL A 33 -10.27 -13.97 8.61
N GLY A 34 -10.74 -12.80 8.19
CA GLY A 34 -10.86 -11.63 9.06
C GLY A 34 -10.33 -10.35 8.44
N ARG A 35 -10.25 -9.29 9.26
CA ARG A 35 -9.82 -7.97 8.83
C ARG A 35 -8.31 -7.84 8.88
N TYR A 36 -7.75 -7.24 7.84
CA TYR A 36 -6.34 -6.92 7.73
C TYR A 36 -6.16 -5.47 7.31
N THR A 37 -5.09 -4.84 7.80
CA THR A 37 -4.62 -3.56 7.28
C THR A 37 -3.40 -3.81 6.42
N LEU A 38 -3.47 -3.44 5.14
CA LEU A 38 -2.34 -3.42 4.22
C LEU A 38 -1.74 -2.02 4.22
N ARG A 39 -0.41 -1.96 4.12
CA ARG A 39 0.37 -0.73 4.08
C ARG A 39 1.49 -0.91 3.07
N CYS A 40 1.80 0.13 2.32
CA CYS A 40 2.96 0.18 1.44
C CYS A 40 3.77 1.45 1.74
N ARG A 41 5.05 1.43 1.42
CA ARG A 41 5.92 2.62 1.45
C ARG A 41 6.99 2.51 0.37
N ALA A 42 7.39 3.64 -0.18
CA ALA A 42 8.54 3.76 -1.06
C ALA A 42 9.80 4.20 -0.30
N ILE A 43 10.95 3.81 -0.84
CA ILE A 43 12.29 4.29 -0.44
C ILE A 43 12.98 4.70 -1.74
N ASP A 44 13.49 5.94 -1.82
CA ASP A 44 14.20 6.40 -3.01
C ASP A 44 15.70 6.03 -2.99
N ALA A 45 16.42 6.41 -4.06
CA ALA A 45 17.84 6.12 -4.20
C ALA A 45 18.74 6.85 -3.19
N GLU A 46 18.24 7.93 -2.57
CA GLU A 46 18.94 8.66 -1.50
C GLU A 46 18.59 8.09 -0.11
N GLY A 47 17.72 7.09 -0.04
CA GLY A 47 17.26 6.46 1.19
C GLY A 47 16.12 7.20 1.89
N CYS A 48 15.47 8.16 1.23
CA CYS A 48 14.33 8.86 1.81
C CYS A 48 13.13 7.91 1.86
N VAL A 49 12.53 7.80 3.04
CA VAL A 49 11.37 6.93 3.31
C VAL A 49 10.12 7.79 3.44
N GLN A 50 9.00 7.32 2.89
CA GLN A 50 7.70 7.97 3.12
C GLN A 50 7.37 8.08 4.62
N PRO A 51 6.85 9.22 5.09
CA PRO A 51 6.49 9.40 6.49
C PRO A 51 5.27 8.56 6.89
N ASP A 52 5.20 8.14 8.16
CA ASP A 52 4.05 7.39 8.67
C ASP A 52 2.78 8.26 8.82
N LEU A 53 2.95 9.57 9.05
CA LEU A 53 1.86 10.52 9.30
C LEU A 53 1.98 11.75 8.40
N PRO A 54 0.85 12.45 8.12
CA PRO A 54 0.88 13.75 7.45
C PRO A 54 1.81 14.71 8.17
N ARG A 55 2.47 15.56 7.39
CA ARG A 55 3.26 16.67 7.94
C ARG A 55 2.36 17.86 8.23
N SER A 56 2.46 18.41 9.43
CA SER A 56 1.63 19.54 9.90
C SER A 56 1.94 20.87 9.20
N ASP A 57 3.10 20.99 8.55
CA ASP A 57 3.52 22.19 7.81
C ASP A 57 3.05 22.19 6.33
N CYS A 58 2.54 21.06 5.83
CA CYS A 58 2.18 20.86 4.42
C CYS A 58 0.77 20.26 4.25
N GLU A 59 -0.18 20.60 5.13
CA GLU A 59 -1.45 19.85 5.26
C GLU A 59 -2.35 19.81 4.00
N SER A 60 -2.10 20.65 2.99
CA SER A 60 -2.90 20.70 1.76
C SER A 60 -2.14 20.37 0.46
N TYR A 61 -0.82 20.15 0.51
CA TYR A 61 0.00 19.84 -0.67
C TYR A 61 1.08 18.79 -0.33
N ALA A 62 1.49 17.97 -1.30
CA ALA A 62 2.47 16.90 -1.11
C ALA A 62 2.06 15.81 -0.09
N ALA A 63 0.83 15.30 -0.23
CA ALA A 63 0.37 14.14 0.54
C ALA A 63 1.15 12.87 0.17
N ASN A 64 2.22 12.59 0.91
CA ASN A 64 3.14 11.47 0.65
C ASN A 64 3.27 10.49 1.82
N TRP A 65 2.42 10.57 2.84
CA TRP A 65 2.42 9.66 3.98
C TRP A 65 1.88 8.28 3.62
N ILE A 66 2.19 7.28 4.45
CA ILE A 66 1.70 5.91 4.30
C ILE A 66 0.18 5.89 4.50
N VAL A 67 -0.55 5.49 3.46
CA VAL A 67 -2.01 5.32 3.52
C VAL A 67 -2.33 3.84 3.77
N PRO A 68 -2.88 3.48 4.94
CA PRO A 68 -3.33 2.11 5.20
C PRO A 68 -4.63 1.81 4.44
N VAL A 69 -4.74 0.59 3.92
CA VAL A 69 -5.95 0.06 3.29
C VAL A 69 -6.48 -1.10 4.13
N GLU A 70 -7.73 -1.01 4.58
CA GLU A 70 -8.40 -2.11 5.27
C GLU A 70 -9.03 -3.08 4.25
N VAL A 71 -8.75 -4.36 4.42
CA VAL A 71 -9.31 -5.43 3.60
C VAL A 71 -9.89 -6.51 4.50
N THR A 72 -10.95 -7.18 4.05
CA THR A 72 -11.56 -8.30 4.78
C THR A 72 -11.41 -9.57 3.97
N VAL A 73 -10.78 -10.58 4.56
CA VAL A 73 -10.60 -11.91 3.99
C VAL A 73 -11.78 -12.77 4.40
N VAL A 74 -12.52 -13.24 3.41
CA VAL A 74 -13.68 -14.11 3.54
C VAL A 74 -13.35 -15.54 3.10
N PRO A 75 -14.01 -16.57 3.67
CA PRO A 75 -13.72 -17.98 3.36
C PRO A 75 -14.11 -18.39 1.93
N GLU A 76 -15.06 -17.69 1.32
CA GLU A 76 -15.52 -17.92 -0.05
C GLU A 76 -15.47 -16.59 -0.81
N PRO A 77 -15.07 -16.59 -2.10
CA PRO A 77 -15.08 -15.38 -2.91
C PRO A 77 -16.50 -14.86 -3.02
N GLN A 78 -16.76 -13.70 -2.41
CA GLN A 78 -18.03 -13.01 -2.57
C GLN A 78 -18.03 -12.31 -3.94
N THR A 79 -19.01 -12.63 -4.79
CA THR A 79 -19.26 -11.85 -6.00
C THR A 79 -19.79 -10.49 -5.56
N TYR A 80 -18.95 -9.46 -5.64
CA TYR A 80 -19.37 -8.07 -5.44
C TYR A 80 -19.80 -7.54 -6.82
N GLU A 81 -21.08 -7.22 -6.99
CA GLU A 81 -21.51 -6.42 -8.13
C GLU A 81 -20.87 -5.03 -7.96
N GLU A 82 -20.06 -4.60 -8.94
CA GLU A 82 -19.40 -3.30 -8.91
C GLU A 82 -20.43 -2.16 -8.98
N GLU A 83 -20.99 -1.76 -7.84
CA GLU A 83 -21.82 -0.57 -7.76
C GLU A 83 -20.90 0.66 -7.73
N PHE A 84 -20.48 1.10 -8.91
CA PHE A 84 -19.85 2.41 -9.09
C PHE A 84 -20.91 3.49 -8.85
N VAL A 85 -20.97 4.03 -7.63
CA VAL A 85 -21.70 5.28 -7.35
C VAL A 85 -20.74 6.45 -7.59
N ILE A 86 -21.02 7.25 -8.62
CA ILE A 86 -20.38 8.55 -8.89
C ILE A 86 -21.13 9.64 -8.12
#